data_AF-A0A536VJC7-F1
#
_entry.id   AF-A0A536VJC7-F1
#
_cell.length_a   1.000
_cell.length_b   1.000
_cell.length_c   1.000
_cell.angle_alpha   90.00
_cell.angle_beta   90.00
_cell.angle_gamma   90.00
#
_symmetry.space_group_name_H-M   'P 1'
#
loop_
_entity.id
_entity.type
_entity.pdbx_description
1 polymer ?
#
loop_
_entity_poly.entity_id
_entity_poly.type
_entity_poly.pdbx_seq_one_letter_code
_entity_poly.pdbx_strand_id
1 'polypeptide(L)'
;MPTRPTPSAPEPKPASAVDDAELVGRIARHDQAAFEVLMRRHNGKLFRVARAILKDDAEAEDALQDAYLDAYRHINDFRGGARLSTWLTRIVINQAL
;
A
#
# COMPACT_ATOMS: atom_id res chain seq x y z
N MET A 1 -28.59 -37.06 21.08
CA MET A 1 -27.27 -36.91 20.42
C MET A 1 -27.20 -35.49 19.86
N PRO A 2 -26.41 -34.56 20.45
CA PRO A 2 -26.28 -33.21 19.90
C PRO A 2 -25.44 -33.25 18.62
N THR A 3 -25.98 -32.70 17.54
CA THR A 3 -25.30 -32.51 16.25
C THR A 3 -24.16 -31.50 16.40
N ARG A 4 -22.95 -31.88 15.99
CA ARG A 4 -21.82 -30.96 15.85
C ARG A 4 -22.18 -29.85 14.85
N PRO A 5 -21.92 -28.57 15.15
CA PRO A 5 -21.93 -27.54 14.12
C PRO A 5 -20.76 -27.76 13.16
N THR A 6 -21.04 -27.74 11.87
CA THR A 6 -20.06 -27.66 10.78
C THR A 6 -19.29 -26.34 10.90
N PRO A 7 -17.94 -26.31 10.79
CA PRO A 7 -17.24 -25.05 10.65
C PRO A 7 -17.62 -24.43 9.30
N SER A 8 -18.41 -23.35 9.36
CA SER A 8 -18.78 -22.54 8.21
C SER A 8 -17.50 -21.98 7.59
N ALA A 9 -17.27 -22.30 6.32
CA ALA A 9 -16.17 -21.79 5.52
C ALA A 9 -16.14 -20.24 5.54
N PRO A 10 -14.95 -19.61 5.52
CA PRO A 10 -14.87 -18.16 5.53
C PRO A 10 -15.52 -17.59 4.25
N GLU A 11 -16.54 -16.77 4.44
CA GLU A 11 -17.24 -16.05 3.39
C GLU A 11 -16.26 -15.20 2.55
N PRO A 12 -16.43 -15.11 1.22
CA PRO A 12 -15.57 -14.29 0.38
C PRO A 12 -15.84 -12.80 0.68
N LYS A 13 -14.84 -12.13 1.27
CA LYS A 13 -14.87 -10.67 1.49
C LYS A 13 -15.06 -9.94 0.15
N PRO A 14 -15.95 -8.94 0.07
CA PRO A 14 -16.15 -8.17 -1.16
C PRO A 14 -14.85 -7.47 -1.57
N ALA A 15 -14.61 -7.38 -2.89
CA ALA A 15 -13.39 -6.87 -3.53
C ALA A 15 -13.01 -5.39 -3.19
N SER A 16 -13.78 -4.72 -2.33
CA SER A 16 -13.47 -3.42 -1.73
C SER A 16 -12.73 -3.51 -0.39
N ALA A 17 -12.50 -4.73 0.15
CA ALA A 17 -12.06 -4.95 1.53
C ALA A 17 -10.75 -5.74 1.67
N VAL A 18 -9.84 -5.66 0.69
CA VAL A 18 -8.46 -6.09 0.94
C VAL A 18 -7.82 -5.04 1.85
N ASP A 19 -7.51 -5.46 3.07
CA ASP A 19 -6.88 -4.62 4.09
C ASP A 19 -5.44 -4.29 3.67
N ASP A 20 -4.94 -3.12 4.05
CA ASP A 20 -3.58 -2.69 3.75
C ASP A 20 -2.56 -3.71 4.29
N ALA A 21 -2.85 -4.34 5.43
CA ALA A 21 -2.04 -5.42 5.99
C ALA A 21 -1.99 -6.68 5.10
N GLU A 22 -3.10 -7.02 4.44
CA GLU A 22 -3.15 -8.14 3.52
C GLU A 22 -2.39 -7.82 2.22
N LEU A 23 -2.51 -6.59 1.71
CA LEU A 23 -1.73 -6.13 0.56
C LEU A 23 -0.24 -6.21 0.85
N VAL A 24 0.23 -5.70 2.00
CA VAL A 24 1.63 -5.79 2.42
C VAL A 24 2.11 -7.24 2.40
N GLY A 25 1.35 -8.16 2.99
CA GLY A 25 1.73 -9.58 3.04
C GLY A 25 1.81 -10.26 1.67
N ARG A 26 0.99 -9.82 0.70
CA ARG A 26 1.05 -10.29 -0.69
C ARG A 26 2.23 -9.68 -1.44
N ILE A 27 2.46 -8.37 -1.29
CA ILE A 27 3.58 -7.67 -1.93
C ILE A 27 4.93 -8.19 -1.42
N ALA A 28 5.03 -8.50 -0.13
CA ALA A 28 6.18 -9.18 0.48
C ALA A 28 6.53 -10.52 -0.19
N ARG A 29 5.54 -11.17 -0.84
CA ARG A 29 5.69 -12.40 -1.63
C ARG A 29 5.81 -12.13 -3.14
N HIS A 30 6.14 -10.90 -3.52
CA HIS A 30 6.28 -10.45 -4.90
C HIS A 30 5.00 -10.49 -5.75
N ASP A 31 3.82 -10.39 -5.12
CA ASP A 31 2.56 -10.23 -5.83
C ASP A 31 2.45 -8.81 -6.43
N GLN A 32 2.73 -8.70 -7.73
CA GLN A 32 2.65 -7.44 -8.47
C GLN A 32 1.21 -6.89 -8.52
N ALA A 33 0.19 -7.74 -8.61
CA ALA A 33 -1.18 -7.29 -8.67
C ALA A 33 -1.62 -6.64 -7.34
N ALA A 34 -1.14 -7.17 -6.21
CA ALA A 34 -1.35 -6.53 -4.91
C ALA A 34 -0.66 -5.16 -4.83
N PHE A 35 0.54 -5.03 -5.41
CA PHE A 35 1.26 -3.76 -5.45
C PHE A 35 0.52 -2.71 -6.29
N GLU A 36 0.01 -3.09 -7.46
CA GLU A 36 -0.80 -2.18 -8.29
C GLU A 36 -2.07 -1.70 -7.56
N VAL A 37 -2.73 -2.57 -6.78
CA VAL A 37 -3.90 -2.17 -5.98
C VAL A 37 -3.50 -1.14 -4.92
N LEU A 38 -2.37 -1.34 -4.24
CA LEU A 38 -1.82 -0.38 -3.28
C LEU A 38 -1.52 0.96 -3.97
N MET A 39 -0.85 0.95 -5.12
CA MET A 39 -0.56 2.15 -5.90
C MET A 39 -1.85 2.90 -6.24
N ARG A 40 -2.82 2.23 -6.89
CA ARG A 40 -4.11 2.84 -7.27
C ARG A 40 -4.84 3.45 -6.06
N ARG A 41 -4.80 2.79 -4.90
CA ARG A 41 -5.45 3.27 -3.66
C ARG A 41 -4.81 4.54 -3.11
N HIS A 42 -3.49 4.68 -3.18
CA HIS A 42 -2.76 5.78 -2.53
C HIS A 42 -2.26 6.88 -3.47
N ASN A 43 -2.28 6.65 -4.79
CA ASN A 43 -1.70 7.54 -5.80
C ASN A 43 -2.14 8.99 -5.63
N GLY A 44 -3.45 9.24 -5.63
CA GLY A 44 -3.97 10.60 -5.56
C GLY A 44 -3.64 11.34 -4.26
N LYS A 45 -3.45 10.62 -3.14
CA LYS A 45 -3.03 11.26 -1.88
C LYS A 45 -1.53 11.57 -1.91
N LEU A 46 -0.71 10.60 -2.32
CA LEU A 46 0.74 10.71 -2.31
C LEU A 46 1.25 11.71 -3.35
N PHE A 47 0.64 11.76 -4.53
CA PHE A 47 0.93 12.77 -5.55
C PHE A 47 0.73 14.19 -5.01
N ARG A 48 -0.39 14.45 -4.30
CA ARG A 48 -0.63 15.78 -3.69
C ARG A 48 0.41 16.15 -2.65
N VAL A 49 0.98 15.17 -1.93
CA VAL A 49 2.07 15.40 -0.98
C VAL A 49 3.35 15.80 -1.72
N ALA A 50 3.77 15.01 -2.72
CA ALA A 50 4.96 15.32 -3.52
C ALA A 50 4.86 16.70 -4.18
N ARG A 51 3.72 16.97 -4.83
CA ARG A 51 3.43 18.25 -5.49
C ARG A 51 3.46 19.44 -4.54
N ALA A 52 3.03 19.27 -3.28
CA ALA A 52 3.09 20.35 -2.30
C ALA A 52 4.53 20.75 -1.93
N ILE A 53 5.49 19.83 -2.09
CA ILE A 53 6.90 20.04 -1.78
C ILE A 53 7.63 20.60 -3.01
N LEU A 54 7.53 19.89 -4.15
CA LEU A 54 8.27 20.21 -5.38
C LEU A 54 7.65 21.36 -6.17
N LYS A 55 6.33 21.56 -6.04
CA LYS A 55 5.55 22.61 -6.76
C LYS A 55 5.58 22.48 -8.28
N ASP A 56 6.00 21.35 -8.80
CA ASP A 56 5.93 20.96 -10.20
C ASP A 56 5.24 19.59 -10.34
N ASP A 57 4.45 19.42 -11.39
CA ASP A 57 3.65 18.21 -11.58
C ASP A 57 4.51 17.05 -12.11
N ALA A 58 5.46 17.32 -13.00
CA ALA A 58 6.34 16.30 -13.56
C ALA A 58 7.34 15.80 -12.52
N GLU A 59 7.98 16.72 -11.77
CA GLU A 59 8.88 16.34 -10.68
C GLU A 59 8.14 15.55 -9.59
N ALA A 60 6.88 15.90 -9.30
CA ALA A 60 6.06 15.17 -8.35
C ALA A 60 5.66 13.77 -8.83
N GLU A 61 5.43 13.59 -10.14
CA GLU A 61 5.21 12.26 -10.74
C GLU A 61 6.48 11.41 -10.65
N ASP A 62 7.65 11.96 -10.96
CA ASP A 62 8.93 11.26 -10.89
C ASP A 62 9.27 10.84 -9.45
N ALA A 63 9.19 11.76 -8.50
CA ALA A 63 9.43 11.45 -7.09
C ALA A 63 8.44 10.40 -6.53
N LEU A 64 7.19 10.42 -7.01
CA LEU A 64 6.19 9.42 -6.62
C LEU A 64 6.52 8.04 -7.19
N GLN A 65 7.01 7.96 -8.43
CA GLN A 65 7.46 6.69 -9.01
C GLN A 65 8.64 6.11 -8.23
N ASP A 66 9.65 6.93 -7.92
CA ASP A 66 10.80 6.52 -7.12
C ASP A 66 10.38 6.07 -5.71
N ALA A 67 9.43 6.77 -5.10
CA ALA A 67 8.88 6.38 -3.81
C ALA A 67 8.17 5.02 -3.84
N TYR A 68 7.49 4.68 -4.94
CA TYR A 68 6.90 3.35 -5.10
C TYR A 68 7.95 2.27 -5.30
N LEU A 69 9.01 2.54 -6.07
CA LEU A 69 10.13 1.60 -6.23
C LEU A 69 10.80 1.32 -4.88
N ASP A 70 11.02 2.36 -4.09
CA ASP A 70 11.60 2.25 -2.75
C ASP A 70 10.66 1.48 -1.80
N ALA A 71 9.36 1.81 -1.82
CA ALA A 71 8.34 1.09 -1.06
C ALA A 71 8.28 -0.40 -1.42
N TYR A 72 8.39 -0.76 -2.70
CA TYR A 72 8.39 -2.16 -3.13
C TYR A 72 9.62 -2.91 -2.59
N ARG A 73 10.80 -2.28 -2.61
CA ARG A 73 12.05 -2.86 -2.08
C ARG A 73 12.01 -3.05 -0.55
N HIS A 74 11.42 -2.09 0.16
CA HIS A 74 11.40 -2.05 1.63
C HIS A 74 10.10 -2.54 2.26
N ILE A 75 9.18 -3.12 1.48
CA ILE A 75 7.88 -3.56 1.98
C ILE A 75 8.00 -4.60 3.11
N ASN A 76 9.05 -5.42 3.08
CA ASN A 76 9.35 -6.42 4.12
C ASN A 76 9.80 -5.79 5.45
N ASP A 77 10.29 -4.56 5.41
CA ASP A 77 10.70 -3.80 6.60
C ASP A 77 9.50 -3.14 7.29
N PHE A 78 8.34 -3.08 6.63
CA PHE A 78 7.13 -2.52 7.21
C PHE A 78 6.53 -3.48 8.26
N ARG A 79 6.78 -3.16 9.54
CA ARG A 79 6.34 -3.98 10.68
C ARG A 79 4.88 -3.76 11.14
N GLY A 80 4.09 -2.97 10.42
CA GLY A 80 2.68 -2.71 10.76
C GLY A 80 2.44 -1.84 12.00
N GLY A 81 3.49 -1.28 12.63
CA GLY A 81 3.36 -0.41 13.81
C GLY A 81 2.77 0.99 13.52
N ALA A 82 2.69 1.37 12.25
CA ALA A 82 2.03 2.59 11.78
C ALA A 82 1.09 2.24 10.62
N ARG A 83 0.18 3.15 10.26
CA ARG A 83 -0.64 2.98 9.05
C ARG A 83 0.25 2.95 7.81
N LEU A 84 -0.04 2.05 6.86
CA LEU A 84 0.70 1.95 5.59
C LEU A 84 0.77 3.30 4.87
N SER A 85 -0.35 4.02 4.81
CA SER A 85 -0.38 5.37 4.22
C SER A 85 0.59 6.37 4.87
N THR A 86 0.84 6.26 6.18
CA THR A 86 1.81 7.11 6.88
C THR A 86 3.24 6.75 6.49
N TRP A 87 3.55 5.45 6.41
CA TRP A 87 4.85 4.97 5.97
C TRP A 87 5.14 5.38 4.51
N LEU A 88 4.19 5.17 3.60
CA LEU A 88 4.31 5.61 2.20
C LEU A 88 4.49 7.14 2.08
N THR A 89 3.74 7.91 2.87
CA THR A 89 3.88 9.38 2.88
C THR A 89 5.29 9.81 3.28
N ARG A 90 5.93 9.11 4.23
CA ARG A 90 7.30 9.41 4.63
C ARG A 90 8.31 9.12 3.53
N ILE A 91 8.13 8.01 2.80
CA ILE A 91 8.99 7.70 1.64
C ILE A 91 8.86 8.80 0.58
N VAL A 92 7.63 9.20 0.24
CA VAL A 92 7.39 10.27 -0.73
C VAL A 92 8.01 11.59 -0.30
N ILE A 93 7.88 11.97 0.98
CA ILE A 93 8.55 13.17 1.49
C ILE A 93 10.07 13.07 1.32
N ASN A 94 10.67 11.92 1.61
CA ASN A 94 12.10 11.73 1.44
C ASN A 94 12.56 11.84 -0.02
N GLN A 95 11.75 11.39 -0.99
CA GLN A 95 12.07 11.49 -2.42
C GLN A 95 11.83 12.89 -3.00
N ALA A 96 10.99 13.69 -2.35
CA ALA A 96 10.64 15.04 -2.79
C ALA A 96 11.51 16.15 -2.17
N LEU A 97 12.49 15.79 -1.32
CA LEU A 97 13.42 16.71 -0.63
C LEU A 97 14.81 16.65 -1.26
#